data_AF-A0AAD6K8H0-F1
#
_entry.id   AF-A0AAD6K8H0-F1
#
_cell.length_a   1.000
_cell.length_b   1.000
_cell.length_c   1.000
_cell.angle_alpha   90.00
_cell.angle_beta   90.00
_cell.angle_gamma   90.00
#
_symmetry.space_group_name_H-M   'P 1'
#
loop_
_entity.id
_entity.type
_entity.pdbx_description
1 polymer ?
#
loop_
_entity_poly.entity_id
_entity_poly.type
_entity_poly.pdbx_seq_one_letter_code
_entity_poly.pdbx_strand_id
1 'polypeptide(L)'
;MAEFHETLRLIPTYLPRPSMSIISLERFSEKGLTQEEMEHTPSVFHIATSFTDRLYNFSGTNSPDPSLDPKYAASLRKSCPKGSTAEVPMEARTPTISDVNYYKDILAHRGLFSSDQALLTNPATAREVKSNAMSSSGWKKKFAAAMVKMGQIEVLTGKTGEIRANCRVVNS
;
A
#
# COMPACT_ATOMS: atom_id res chain seq x y z
N MET A 1 7.83 29.50 6.03
CA MET A 1 8.77 28.80 5.12
C MET A 1 9.62 27.73 5.82
N ALA A 2 9.94 27.85 7.11
CA ALA A 2 10.70 26.82 7.84
C ALA A 2 9.92 25.49 8.03
N GLU A 3 8.62 25.53 8.35
CA GLU A 3 7.81 24.31 8.58
C GLU A 3 7.66 23.40 7.35
N PHE A 4 7.60 23.97 6.14
CA PHE A 4 7.48 23.19 4.91
C PHE A 4 8.79 22.47 4.54
N HIS A 5 9.94 23.00 4.95
CA HIS A 5 11.25 22.41 4.67
C HIS A 5 11.57 21.27 5.65
N GLU A 6 11.01 21.32 6.86
CA GLU A 6 11.16 20.29 7.89
C GLU A 6 10.29 19.06 7.58
N THR A 7 9.06 19.26 7.10
CA THR A 7 8.16 18.17 6.64
C THR A 7 8.71 17.41 5.43
N LEU A 8 9.38 18.08 4.48
CA LEU A 8 10.00 17.42 3.33
C LEU A 8 11.16 16.48 3.72
N ARG A 9 11.90 16.79 4.79
CA ARG A 9 12.98 15.92 5.32
C ARG A 9 12.45 14.66 6.00
N LEU A 10 11.18 14.65 6.40
CA LEU A 10 10.54 13.53 7.10
C LEU A 10 9.66 12.65 6.20
N ILE A 11 9.55 12.94 4.90
CA ILE A 11 8.75 12.13 3.96
C ILE A 11 9.11 10.63 3.99
N PRO A 12 10.40 10.22 3.98
CA PRO A 12 10.76 8.80 4.05
C PRO A 12 10.34 8.14 5.38
N THR A 13 10.13 8.95 6.41
CA THR A 13 9.76 8.56 7.77
C THR A 13 8.26 8.42 7.97
N TYR A 14 7.42 8.95 7.07
CA TYR A 14 5.96 8.83 7.18
C TYR A 14 5.34 7.91 6.13
N LEU A 15 6.02 7.69 4.99
CA LEU A 15 5.51 6.81 3.95
C LEU A 15 5.66 5.32 4.31
N PRO A 16 4.59 4.52 4.16
CA PRO A 16 4.68 3.09 4.36
C PRO A 16 5.50 2.43 3.24
N ARG A 17 6.41 1.51 3.59
CA ARG A 17 7.20 0.74 2.61
C ARG A 17 6.51 -0.59 2.27
N PRO A 18 6.69 -1.12 1.05
CA PRO A 18 6.12 -2.42 0.66
C PRO A 18 6.58 -3.62 1.50
N SER A 19 7.75 -3.51 2.13
CA SER A 19 8.34 -4.53 3.00
C SER A 19 7.93 -4.40 4.47
N MET A 20 7.11 -3.42 4.85
CA MET A 20 6.77 -3.18 6.25
C MET A 20 5.86 -4.26 6.85
N SER A 21 6.04 -4.50 8.15
CA SER A 21 5.17 -5.35 8.96
C SER A 21 3.95 -4.58 9.48
N ILE A 22 2.99 -5.30 10.07
CA ILE A 22 1.77 -4.70 10.63
C ILE A 22 2.04 -3.72 11.78
N ILE A 23 3.15 -3.89 12.50
CA ILE A 23 3.56 -3.02 13.62
C ILE A 23 3.96 -1.63 13.11
N SER A 24 4.40 -1.51 11.85
CA SER A 24 4.75 -0.23 11.24
C SER A 24 3.56 0.52 10.64
N LEU A 25 2.33 0.03 10.85
CA LEU A 25 1.08 0.68 10.45
C LEU A 25 0.60 1.75 11.46
N GLU A 26 1.28 1.88 12.61
CA GLU A 26 1.08 2.96 13.60
C GLU A 26 1.19 4.36 12.97
N ARG A 27 1.93 4.51 11.87
CA ARG A 27 2.04 5.77 11.11
C ARG A 27 0.71 6.31 10.57
N PHE A 28 -0.26 5.43 10.31
CA PHE A 28 -1.61 5.84 9.92
C PHE A 28 -2.36 6.44 11.12
N SER A 29 -2.16 5.87 12.31
CA SER A 29 -2.75 6.39 13.54
C SER A 29 -2.19 7.76 13.93
N GLU A 30 -0.91 8.03 13.64
CA GLU A 30 -0.29 9.36 13.78
C GLU A 30 -0.98 10.43 12.92
N LYS A 31 -1.64 10.01 11.84
CA LYS A 31 -2.43 10.88 10.95
C LYS A 31 -3.94 10.78 11.18
N GLY A 32 -4.36 10.18 12.31
CA GLY A 32 -5.76 10.07 12.71
C GLY A 32 -6.58 9.06 11.90
N LEU A 33 -5.91 8.19 11.14
CA LEU A 33 -6.54 7.10 10.38
C LEU A 33 -6.54 5.82 11.21
N THR A 34 -7.68 5.13 11.23
CA THR A 34 -7.81 3.85 11.91
C THR A 34 -7.22 2.72 11.06
N GLN A 35 -7.03 1.57 11.69
CA GLN A 35 -6.59 0.36 11.00
C GLN A 35 -7.62 -0.15 9.96
N GLU A 36 -8.90 0.23 10.09
CA GLU A 36 -9.96 -0.08 9.12
C GLU A 36 -9.94 0.87 7.92
N GLU A 37 -9.51 2.11 8.13
CA GLU A 37 -9.36 3.15 7.09
C GLU A 37 -8.03 3.06 6.34
N MET A 38 -7.15 2.17 6.80
CA MET A 38 -5.91 1.82 6.13
C MET A 38 -6.25 0.97 4.90
N GLU A 39 -6.56 1.65 3.81
CA GLU A 39 -6.95 1.03 2.57
C GLU A 39 -5.83 1.13 1.55
N HIS A 40 -5.46 0.00 0.96
CA HIS A 40 -4.50 -0.02 -0.14
C HIS A 40 -5.28 0.18 -1.44
N THR A 41 -5.09 1.33 -2.11
CA THR A 41 -5.49 1.46 -3.51
C THR A 41 -4.59 0.55 -4.33
N PRO A 42 -5.10 -0.49 -5.00
CA PRO A 42 -4.25 -1.31 -5.85
C PRO A 42 -3.61 -0.41 -6.90
N SER A 43 -2.28 -0.28 -6.87
CA SER A 43 -1.58 0.32 -8.00
C SER A 43 -1.71 -0.63 -9.18
N VAL A 44 -1.81 -0.04 -10.38
CA VAL A 44 -1.97 -0.81 -11.60
C VAL A 44 -0.72 -1.66 -11.86
N PHE A 45 0.47 -1.13 -11.58
CA PHE A 45 1.75 -1.81 -11.80
C PHE A 45 2.82 -1.39 -10.78
N HIS A 46 3.77 -2.30 -10.53
CA HIS A 46 4.94 -2.06 -9.69
C HIS A 46 6.19 -2.73 -10.26
N ILE A 47 7.32 -2.06 -10.04
CA ILE A 47 8.64 -2.57 -10.41
C ILE A 47 9.06 -3.73 -9.50
N ALA A 48 9.62 -4.78 -10.11
CA ALA A 48 10.09 -6.00 -9.45
C ALA A 48 10.93 -5.76 -8.19
N THR A 49 11.82 -4.77 -8.21
CA THR A 49 12.69 -4.42 -7.07
C THR A 49 11.94 -4.07 -5.80
N SER A 50 10.64 -3.75 -5.88
CA SER A 50 9.79 -3.43 -4.73
C SER A 50 9.32 -4.66 -3.93
N PHE A 51 9.44 -5.88 -4.49
CA PHE A 51 8.95 -7.11 -3.85
C PHE A 51 9.85 -8.35 -4.08
N THR A 52 10.90 -8.26 -4.89
CA THR A 52 11.79 -9.41 -5.20
C THR A 52 12.46 -10.04 -3.98
N ASP A 53 12.62 -9.30 -2.88
CA ASP A 53 13.13 -9.88 -1.62
C ASP A 53 12.25 -11.04 -1.15
N ARG A 54 10.92 -10.91 -1.30
CA ARG A 54 9.97 -12.00 -1.00
C ARG A 54 10.12 -13.21 -1.90
N LEU A 55 10.67 -13.04 -3.10
CA LEU A 55 10.85 -14.13 -4.05
C LEU A 55 12.17 -14.87 -3.87
N TYR A 56 13.21 -14.23 -3.32
CA TYR A 56 14.56 -14.79 -3.37
C TYR A 56 15.32 -14.78 -2.04
N ASN A 57 15.06 -13.81 -1.15
CA ASN A 57 15.83 -13.66 0.09
C ASN A 57 14.98 -13.03 1.21
N PHE A 58 13.84 -13.65 1.50
CA PHE A 58 12.91 -13.13 2.48
C PHE A 58 13.57 -13.14 3.87
N SER A 59 13.65 -11.97 4.51
CA SER A 59 14.27 -11.80 5.84
C SER A 59 15.69 -12.36 5.95
N GLY A 60 16.48 -12.35 4.86
CA GLY A 60 17.86 -12.83 4.87
C GLY A 60 18.02 -14.37 4.85
N THR A 61 16.94 -15.12 4.64
CA THR A 61 16.94 -16.60 4.70
C THR A 61 17.42 -17.28 3.41
N ASN A 62 17.76 -16.53 2.36
CA ASN A 62 18.00 -17.03 0.99
C ASN A 62 16.85 -17.92 0.45
N SER A 63 15.64 -17.72 0.98
CA SER A 63 14.44 -18.48 0.63
C SER A 63 13.28 -17.53 0.32
N PRO A 64 12.28 -17.96 -0.46
CA PRO A 64 11.06 -17.18 -0.67
C PRO A 64 10.26 -17.04 0.62
N ASP A 65 9.43 -15.99 0.68
CA ASP A 65 8.50 -15.72 1.77
C ASP A 65 7.53 -16.91 1.95
N PRO A 66 7.51 -17.57 3.13
CA PRO A 66 6.65 -18.73 3.36
C PRO A 66 5.16 -18.39 3.39
N SER A 67 4.80 -17.10 3.53
CA SER A 67 3.41 -16.64 3.51
C SER A 67 2.85 -16.45 2.09
N LEU A 68 3.69 -16.58 1.06
CA LEU A 68 3.34 -16.42 -0.36
C LEU A 68 2.99 -17.78 -0.98
N ASP A 69 1.89 -17.85 -1.73
CA ASP A 69 1.49 -19.06 -2.46
C ASP A 69 2.63 -19.54 -3.38
N PRO A 70 3.09 -20.80 -3.26
CA PRO A 70 4.27 -21.25 -4.01
C PRO A 70 4.09 -21.23 -5.53
N LYS A 71 2.87 -21.45 -6.04
CA LYS A 71 2.61 -21.41 -7.49
C LYS A 71 2.64 -19.97 -7.99
N TYR A 72 2.08 -19.05 -7.22
CA TYR A 72 2.16 -17.63 -7.51
C TYR A 72 3.59 -17.10 -7.43
N ALA A 73 4.36 -17.49 -6.42
CA ALA A 73 5.78 -17.17 -6.30
C ALA A 73 6.56 -17.67 -7.54
N ALA A 74 6.29 -18.89 -8.00
CA ALA A 74 6.90 -19.42 -9.22
C ALA A 74 6.51 -18.62 -10.48
N SER A 75 5.26 -18.16 -10.57
CA SER A 75 4.80 -17.29 -11.67
C SER A 75 5.47 -15.91 -11.64
N LEU A 76 5.59 -15.30 -10.45
CA LEU A 76 6.28 -14.04 -10.26
C LEU A 76 7.77 -14.16 -10.57
N ARG A 77 8.44 -15.26 -10.20
CA ARG A 77 9.86 -15.49 -10.55
C ARG A 77 10.11 -15.57 -12.06
N LYS A 78 9.16 -16.11 -12.83
CA LYS A 78 9.24 -16.11 -14.31
C LYS A 78 9.15 -14.70 -14.88
N SER A 79 8.28 -13.87 -14.30
CA SER A 79 8.05 -12.48 -14.74
C SER A 79 9.13 -11.52 -14.22
N CYS A 80 9.69 -11.83 -13.06
CA CYS A 80 10.68 -11.05 -12.33
C CYS A 80 11.87 -11.92 -11.92
N PRO A 81 12.75 -12.29 -12.89
CA PRO A 81 14.04 -12.89 -12.57
C PRO A 81 14.84 -12.02 -11.59
N LYS A 82 15.81 -12.60 -10.87
CA LYS A 82 16.67 -11.85 -9.94
C LYS A 82 17.38 -10.70 -10.67
N GLY A 83 17.23 -9.48 -10.17
CA GLY A 83 17.78 -8.26 -10.79
C GLY A 83 16.90 -7.65 -11.89
N SER A 84 15.71 -8.19 -12.13
CA SER A 84 14.74 -7.62 -13.08
C SER A 84 14.22 -6.26 -12.61
N THR A 85 13.93 -5.39 -13.57
CA THR A 85 13.19 -4.13 -13.39
C THR A 85 11.84 -4.16 -14.09
N ALA A 86 11.33 -5.37 -14.39
CA ALA A 86 10.02 -5.55 -15.02
C ALA A 86 8.90 -5.00 -14.11
N GLU A 87 7.87 -4.47 -14.76
CA GLU A 87 6.64 -4.06 -14.12
C GLU A 87 5.65 -5.23 -14.11
N VAL A 88 5.04 -5.48 -12.95
CA VAL A 88 3.97 -6.46 -12.82
C VAL A 88 2.76 -5.81 -12.17
N PRO A 89 1.55 -6.25 -12.53
CA PRO A 89 0.36 -5.73 -11.89
C PRO A 89 0.29 -6.21 -10.44
N MET A 90 -0.28 -5.36 -9.58
CA MET A 90 -0.50 -5.72 -8.17
C MET A 90 -1.55 -6.83 -8.04
N GLU A 91 -2.57 -6.80 -8.90
CA GLU A 91 -3.65 -7.78 -9.01
C GLU A 91 -3.80 -8.14 -10.49
N ALA A 92 -3.69 -9.42 -10.83
CA ALA A 92 -3.54 -9.84 -12.23
C ALA A 92 -4.88 -10.02 -12.98
N ARG A 93 -6.03 -10.19 -12.30
CA ARG A 93 -7.32 -10.44 -12.96
C ARG A 93 -7.92 -9.17 -13.55
N THR A 94 -7.74 -8.07 -12.85
CA THR A 94 -8.35 -6.75 -13.08
C THR A 94 -7.31 -5.65 -12.84
N PRO A 95 -6.18 -5.66 -13.56
CA PRO A 95 -5.01 -4.82 -13.23
C PRO A 95 -5.30 -3.32 -13.27
N THR A 96 -6.30 -2.89 -14.04
CA THR A 96 -6.69 -1.48 -14.19
C THR A 96 -7.93 -1.09 -13.38
N ILE A 97 -8.49 -2.00 -12.59
CA ILE A 97 -9.73 -1.77 -11.85
C ILE A 97 -9.46 -1.99 -10.37
N SER A 98 -9.70 -0.97 -9.56
CA SER A 98 -9.74 -1.13 -8.10
C SER A 98 -11.05 -1.83 -7.72
N ASP A 99 -10.95 -3.09 -7.33
CA ASP A 99 -12.07 -3.88 -6.87
C ASP A 99 -11.69 -4.83 -5.73
N VAL A 100 -12.61 -5.71 -5.35
CA VAL A 100 -12.44 -6.64 -4.23
C VAL A 100 -11.47 -7.79 -4.50
N ASN A 101 -11.01 -7.97 -5.75
CA ASN A 101 -10.10 -9.05 -6.13
C ASN A 101 -8.74 -8.91 -5.45
N TYR A 102 -8.32 -7.69 -5.12
CA TYR A 102 -7.16 -7.43 -4.28
C TYR A 102 -7.24 -8.18 -2.94
N TYR A 103 -8.36 -8.04 -2.21
CA TYR A 103 -8.55 -8.73 -0.94
C TYR A 103 -8.71 -10.25 -1.11
N LYS A 104 -9.31 -10.69 -2.22
CA LYS A 104 -9.39 -12.12 -2.54
C LYS A 104 -8.00 -12.73 -2.79
N ASP A 105 -7.09 -11.99 -3.42
CA ASP A 105 -5.72 -12.45 -3.60
C ASP A 105 -4.96 -12.51 -2.28
N ILE A 106 -5.12 -11.53 -1.39
CA ILE A 106 -4.53 -11.61 -0.05
C ILE A 106 -4.98 -12.86 0.70
N LEU A 107 -6.29 -13.15 0.70
CA LEU A 107 -6.86 -14.36 1.32
C LEU A 107 -6.33 -15.65 0.67
N ALA A 108 -5.97 -15.61 -0.62
CA ALA A 108 -5.37 -16.71 -1.35
C ALA A 108 -3.84 -16.76 -1.20
N HIS A 109 -3.23 -15.96 -0.31
CA HIS A 109 -1.78 -15.83 -0.16
C HIS A 109 -1.06 -15.32 -1.41
N ARG A 110 -1.72 -14.44 -2.16
CA ARG A 110 -1.26 -13.87 -3.44
C ARG A 110 -1.12 -12.35 -3.40
N GLY A 111 -1.03 -11.74 -2.22
CA GLY A 111 -0.63 -10.32 -2.11
C GLY A 111 0.77 -10.13 -2.68
N LEU A 112 0.99 -9.07 -3.47
CA LEU A 112 2.27 -8.83 -4.14
C LEU A 112 3.34 -8.42 -3.13
N PHE A 113 2.99 -7.55 -2.19
CA PHE A 113 3.90 -7.03 -1.17
C PHE A 113 3.79 -7.76 0.16
N SER A 114 4.87 -7.66 0.95
CA SER A 114 4.88 -8.21 2.32
C SER A 114 3.84 -7.49 3.16
N SER A 115 3.69 -6.17 2.96
CA SER A 115 2.66 -5.35 3.61
C SER A 115 1.24 -5.82 3.33
N ASP A 116 0.98 -6.36 2.13
CA ASP A 116 -0.35 -6.86 1.76
C ASP A 116 -0.64 -8.14 2.56
N GLN A 117 0.32 -9.06 2.57
CA GLN A 117 0.15 -10.32 3.30
C GLN A 117 0.19 -10.12 4.83
N ALA A 118 0.85 -9.05 5.29
CA ALA A 118 0.85 -8.66 6.69
C ALA A 118 -0.56 -8.31 7.22
N LEU A 119 -1.50 -7.92 6.36
CA LEU A 119 -2.89 -7.66 6.75
C LEU A 119 -3.59 -8.89 7.36
N LEU A 120 -3.10 -10.11 7.10
CA LEU A 120 -3.64 -11.33 7.71
C LEU A 120 -3.01 -11.67 9.07
N THR A 121 -1.96 -10.97 9.49
CA THR A 121 -1.23 -11.30 10.73
C THR A 121 -1.90 -10.77 11.99
N ASN A 122 -2.73 -9.72 11.88
CA ASN A 122 -3.55 -9.20 12.97
C ASN A 122 -5.03 -9.61 12.79
N PRO A 123 -5.71 -10.13 13.83
CA PRO A 123 -7.12 -10.55 13.73
C PRO A 123 -8.10 -9.45 13.31
N ALA A 124 -7.84 -8.19 13.66
CA ALA A 124 -8.70 -7.06 13.28
C ALA A 124 -8.61 -6.80 11.77
N THR A 125 -7.40 -6.64 11.23
CA THR A 125 -7.22 -6.45 9.77
C THR A 125 -7.63 -7.66 8.96
N ALA A 126 -7.42 -8.88 9.46
CA ALA A 126 -7.85 -10.09 8.78
C ALA A 126 -9.38 -10.15 8.61
N ARG A 127 -10.13 -9.66 9.61
CA ARG A 127 -11.60 -9.53 9.51
C ARG A 127 -12.01 -8.50 8.46
N GLU A 128 -11.32 -7.37 8.39
CA GLU A 128 -11.58 -6.35 7.38
C GLU A 128 -11.26 -6.84 5.96
N VAL A 129 -10.13 -7.52 5.77
CA VAL A 129 -9.79 -8.15 4.48
C VAL A 129 -10.89 -9.12 4.05
N LYS A 130 -11.38 -9.96 4.97
CA LYS A 130 -12.48 -10.89 4.68
C LYS A 130 -13.77 -10.14 4.33
N SER A 131 -14.12 -9.10 5.08
CA SER A 131 -15.32 -8.28 4.85
C SER A 131 -15.29 -7.61 3.47
N ASN A 132 -14.17 -6.97 3.15
CA ASN A 132 -13.96 -6.29 1.88
C ASN A 132 -13.97 -7.26 0.68
N ALA A 133 -13.40 -8.47 0.84
CA ALA A 133 -13.46 -9.51 -0.20
C ALA A 133 -14.88 -9.99 -0.53
N MET A 134 -15.82 -9.90 0.44
CA MET A 134 -17.20 -10.39 0.29
C MET A 134 -18.17 -9.35 -0.29
N SER A 135 -17.89 -8.05 -0.15
CA SER A 135 -18.85 -6.99 -0.52
C SER A 135 -18.19 -5.85 -1.29
N SER A 136 -18.38 -5.82 -2.61
CA SER A 136 -17.87 -4.73 -3.46
C SER A 136 -18.49 -3.38 -3.11
N SER A 137 -19.79 -3.34 -2.82
CA SER A 137 -20.46 -2.10 -2.43
C SER A 137 -20.05 -1.64 -1.02
N GLY A 138 -19.86 -2.57 -0.09
CA GLY A 138 -19.37 -2.27 1.27
C GLY A 138 -17.96 -1.70 1.24
N TRP A 139 -17.06 -2.36 0.50
CA TRP A 139 -15.69 -1.89 0.28
C TRP A 139 -15.66 -0.49 -0.35
N LYS A 140 -16.39 -0.25 -1.46
CA LYS A 140 -16.42 1.06 -2.13
C LYS A 140 -16.87 2.20 -1.20
N LYS A 141 -17.83 1.94 -0.31
CA LYS A 141 -18.30 2.92 0.68
C LYS A 141 -17.23 3.25 1.71
N LYS A 142 -16.56 2.22 2.26
CA LYS A 142 -15.45 2.40 3.21
C LYS A 142 -14.30 3.17 2.56
N PHE A 143 -13.93 2.76 1.35
CA PHE A 143 -12.90 3.40 0.57
C PHE A 143 -13.17 4.88 0.31
N ALA A 144 -14.38 5.24 -0.13
CA ALA A 144 -14.75 6.63 -0.33
C ALA A 144 -14.67 7.45 0.96
N ALA A 145 -15.15 6.90 2.09
CA ALA A 145 -15.08 7.56 3.38
C ALA A 145 -13.63 7.77 3.86
N ALA A 146 -12.78 6.75 3.72
CA ALA A 146 -11.37 6.82 4.07
C ALA A 146 -10.63 7.87 3.23
N MET A 147 -10.87 7.95 1.93
CA MET A 147 -10.26 8.95 1.05
C MET A 147 -10.69 10.38 1.36
N VAL A 148 -11.96 10.60 1.73
CA VAL A 148 -12.44 11.92 2.18
C VAL A 148 -11.74 12.33 3.48
N LYS A 149 -11.66 11.42 4.46
CA LYS A 149 -10.98 11.69 5.73
C LYS A 149 -9.49 11.96 5.51
N MET A 150 -8.83 11.17 4.67
CA MET A 150 -7.42 11.37 4.32
C MET A 150 -7.18 12.74 3.66
N GLY A 151 -8.09 13.19 2.80
CA GLY A 151 -8.01 14.50 2.15
C GLY A 151 -8.21 15.70 3.08
N GLN A 152 -8.58 15.47 4.35
CA GLN A 152 -8.78 16.49 5.37
C GLN A 152 -7.62 16.58 6.36
N ILE A 153 -6.61 15.72 6.24
CA ILE A 153 -5.45 15.70 7.14
C ILE A 153 -4.61 16.97 6.91
N GLU A 154 -4.40 17.75 7.97
CA GLU A 154 -3.46 18.88 8.02
C GLU A 154 -3.65 19.92 6.88
N VAL A 155 -4.89 20.09 6.40
CA VAL A 155 -5.19 21.02 5.30
C VAL A 155 -5.03 22.49 5.71
N LEU A 156 -4.41 23.28 4.84
CA LEU A 156 -4.33 24.74 5.00
C LEU A 156 -5.64 25.38 4.55
N THR A 157 -6.26 26.19 5.41
CA THR A 157 -7.56 26.82 5.14
C THR A 157 -7.54 28.32 5.42
N GLY A 158 -8.53 29.04 4.90
CA GLY A 158 -8.67 30.49 5.09
C GLY A 158 -7.54 31.28 4.43
N LYS A 159 -6.77 32.03 5.23
CA LYS A 159 -5.62 32.82 4.78
C LYS A 159 -4.28 32.11 4.98
N THR A 160 -4.30 30.87 5.45
CA THR A 160 -3.08 30.07 5.67
C THR A 160 -2.68 29.38 4.36
N GLY A 161 -1.42 29.54 3.94
CA GLY A 161 -0.91 29.00 2.68
C GLY A 161 -1.12 29.95 1.49
N GLU A 162 -1.06 29.41 0.27
CA GLU A 162 -1.24 30.14 -0.98
C GLU A 162 -1.85 29.27 -2.09
N ILE A 163 -2.52 29.89 -3.06
CA ILE A 163 -2.89 29.22 -4.30
C ILE A 163 -1.71 29.34 -5.27
N ARG A 164 -1.01 28.22 -5.51
CA ARG A 164 0.15 28.20 -6.41
C ARG A 164 -0.27 28.34 -7.86
N ALA A 165 0.32 29.31 -8.57
CA ALA A 165 0.18 29.40 -10.03
C ALA A 165 0.96 28.29 -10.74
N ASN A 166 2.04 27.80 -10.10
CA ASN A 166 2.83 26.67 -10.55
C ASN A 166 3.11 25.75 -9.36
N CYS A 167 2.57 24.53 -9.37
CA CYS A 167 2.68 23.58 -8.25
C CYS A 167 4.13 23.26 -7.83
N ARG A 168 5.10 23.46 -8.74
CA ARG A 168 6.52 23.15 -8.54
C ARG A 168 7.29 24.23 -7.77
N VAL A 169 6.77 25.45 -7.68
CA VAL A 169 7.46 26.59 -7.06
C VAL A 169 6.53 27.36 -6.13
N VAL A 170 7.09 27.95 -5.08
CA VAL A 170 6.36 28.89 -4.22
C VAL A 170 6.18 30.20 -4.99
N ASN A 171 5.04 30.88 -4.84
CA ASN A 171 4.86 32.17 -5.51
C ASN A 171 5.85 33.21 -4.95
N SER A 172 6.18 34.22 -5.77
CA SER A 172 7.08 35.33 -5.43
C SER A 172 6.33 36.64 -5.34
#